data_AF-A0A8J4LVW8-F1
#
_entry.id   AF-A0A8J4LVW8-F1
#
_cell.length_a   1.000
_cell.length_b   1.000
_cell.length_c   1.000
_cell.angle_alpha   90.00
_cell.angle_beta   90.00
_cell.angle_gamma   90.00
#
_symmetry.space_group_name_H-M   'P 1'
#
loop_
_entity.id
_entity.type
_entity.pdbx_description
1 polymer ?
#
loop_
_entity_poly.entity_id
_entity_poly.type
_entity_poly.pdbx_seq_one_letter_code
_entity_poly.pdbx_strand_id
1 'polypeptide(L)'
;MEMPHFFVASQSLRNGVLNVASGLFMVVLWLTRLHPTPSVDAKFFAALLPVALFHTVGHIAAVVSFSQMAVSFAHIVKSAEPVFSVALSGPLLGVSYPWYVWASLLPIVAGCSLSAMKEVSFAWNGFNNAMISNLGMVLRNIYSKKSLNDYKHIDGINLFGLISFASLLYCLPAALVLESGTWQAAWQAAATKAGQKATLQLLLWGGVFYHLYNQLSYMVLDQGISPVTFSVGNTMKRVAVVVSSVMFFRNPVSPLNWAGSFIAIAGTYLYSLATDRFTAEKKKAAAAEKKQQ
;
A
#
# COMPACT_ATOMS: atom_id res chain seq x y z
N MET A 1 -10.81 17.81 24.76
CA MET A 1 -11.12 16.61 23.95
C MET A 1 -11.20 17.04 22.49
N GLU A 2 -10.06 17.35 21.86
CA GLU A 2 -9.97 17.88 20.46
C GLU A 2 -8.77 17.27 19.69
N MET A 3 -8.24 16.14 20.16
CA MET A 3 -7.07 15.48 19.58
C MET A 3 -7.25 14.78 18.21
N PRO A 4 -8.45 14.36 17.74
CA PRO A 4 -8.52 13.59 16.49
C PRO A 4 -8.27 14.43 15.22
N HIS A 5 -8.64 15.73 15.22
CA HIS A 5 -8.42 16.60 14.06
C HIS A 5 -6.94 16.97 13.88
N PHE A 6 -6.22 17.25 14.97
CA PHE A 6 -4.78 17.56 14.90
C PHE A 6 -3.94 16.40 14.35
N PHE A 7 -4.31 15.16 14.68
CA PHE A 7 -3.53 13.99 14.27
C PHE A 7 -3.73 13.62 12.80
N VAL A 8 -4.97 13.75 12.29
CA VAL A 8 -5.26 13.58 10.85
C VAL A 8 -4.62 14.72 10.05
N ALA A 9 -4.65 15.94 10.59
CA ALA A 9 -4.10 17.14 9.97
C ALA A 9 -2.56 17.23 9.96
N SER A 10 -1.81 16.19 10.32
CA SER A 10 -0.35 16.16 10.11
C SER A 10 0.08 15.14 9.06
N GLN A 11 -0.87 14.32 8.58
CA GLN A 11 -0.55 13.17 7.72
C GLN A 11 -0.54 13.54 6.25
N SER A 12 -1.33 14.52 5.79
CA SER A 12 -1.26 14.98 4.39
C SER A 12 0.05 15.71 4.14
N LEU A 13 0.51 16.54 5.08
CA LEU A 13 1.82 17.18 5.06
C LEU A 13 2.94 16.14 5.04
N ARG A 14 2.91 15.19 5.98
CA ARG A 14 3.92 14.12 6.02
C ARG A 14 3.97 13.38 4.68
N ASN A 15 2.82 13.00 4.12
CA ASN A 15 2.78 12.32 2.84
C ASN A 15 3.20 13.19 1.67
N GLY A 16 2.89 14.49 1.72
CA GLY A 16 3.44 15.49 0.80
C GLY A 16 4.97 15.48 0.82
N VAL A 17 5.58 15.52 2.01
CA VAL A 17 7.06 15.44 2.16
C VAL A 17 7.62 14.14 1.59
N LEU A 18 6.97 13.00 1.84
CA LEU A 18 7.41 11.71 1.28
C LEU A 18 7.31 11.68 -0.25
N ASN A 19 6.24 12.23 -0.83
CA ASN A 19 6.05 12.31 -2.27
C ASN A 19 7.01 13.32 -2.93
N VAL A 20 7.33 14.43 -2.26
CA VAL A 20 8.38 15.37 -2.70
C VAL A 20 9.74 14.69 -2.69
N ALA A 21 10.10 13.97 -1.62
CA ALA A 21 11.35 13.23 -1.56
C ALA A 21 11.44 12.18 -2.69
N SER A 22 10.34 11.47 -2.95
CA SER A 22 10.20 10.53 -4.07
C SER A 22 10.40 11.20 -5.42
N GLY A 23 9.76 12.35 -5.66
CA GLY A 23 9.89 13.11 -6.89
C GLY A 23 11.31 13.66 -7.10
N LEU A 24 11.93 14.20 -6.05
CA LEU A 24 13.31 14.67 -6.09
C LEU A 24 14.29 13.54 -6.42
N PHE A 25 14.09 12.35 -5.84
CA PHE A 25 14.90 11.18 -6.16
C PHE A 25 14.81 10.82 -7.64
N MET A 26 13.60 10.80 -8.22
CA MET A 26 13.41 10.54 -9.64
C MET A 26 14.01 11.61 -10.55
N VAL A 27 13.90 12.89 -10.17
CA VAL A 27 14.54 13.99 -10.89
C VAL A 27 16.06 13.81 -10.91
N VAL A 28 16.67 13.40 -9.79
CA VAL A 28 18.10 13.09 -9.75
C VAL A 28 18.43 11.97 -10.73
N LEU A 29 17.66 10.88 -10.76
CA LEU A 29 17.88 9.78 -11.72
C LEU A 29 17.79 10.23 -13.18
N TRP A 30 16.82 11.08 -13.51
CA TRP A 30 16.64 11.60 -14.87
C TRP A 30 17.74 12.59 -15.27
N LEU A 31 18.10 13.52 -14.38
CA LEU A 31 19.16 14.51 -14.63
C LEU A 31 20.54 13.86 -14.77
N THR A 32 20.82 12.84 -13.96
CA THR A 32 22.06 12.06 -14.02
C THR A 32 22.06 11.00 -15.13
N ARG A 33 20.92 10.81 -15.83
CA ARG A 33 20.70 9.78 -16.85
C ARG A 33 20.93 8.35 -16.34
N LEU A 34 20.80 8.13 -15.03
CA LEU A 34 20.83 6.80 -14.42
C LEU A 34 19.56 5.99 -14.73
N HIS A 35 18.45 6.66 -15.04
CA HIS A 35 17.23 6.03 -15.56
C HIS A 35 16.63 6.88 -16.71
N PRO A 36 16.08 6.28 -17.77
CA PRO A 36 15.50 7.03 -18.88
C PRO A 36 14.34 7.92 -18.45
N THR A 37 14.32 9.17 -18.92
CA THR A 37 13.19 10.07 -18.73
C THR A 37 11.99 9.58 -19.54
N PRO A 38 10.81 9.39 -18.93
CA PRO A 38 9.64 8.90 -19.63
C PRO A 38 9.07 10.00 -20.54
N SER A 39 8.58 9.60 -21.71
CA SER A 39 7.71 10.47 -22.52
C SER A 39 6.30 10.42 -21.94
N VAL A 40 5.75 11.57 -21.56
CA VAL A 40 4.43 11.67 -20.93
C VAL A 40 3.49 12.40 -21.87
N ASP A 41 2.49 11.69 -22.39
CA ASP A 41 1.39 12.30 -23.16
C ASP A 41 0.16 12.58 -22.29
N ALA A 42 -0.76 13.42 -22.80
CA ALA A 42 -1.95 13.83 -22.06
C ALA A 42 -2.91 12.67 -21.74
N LYS A 43 -2.99 11.64 -22.59
CA LYS A 43 -3.84 10.47 -22.33
C LYS A 43 -3.25 9.63 -21.21
N PHE A 44 -1.94 9.38 -21.24
CA PHE A 44 -1.25 8.69 -20.15
C PHE A 44 -1.41 9.46 -18.83
N PHE A 45 -1.19 10.78 -18.85
CA PHE A 45 -1.34 11.60 -17.65
C PHE A 45 -2.78 11.53 -17.08
N ALA A 46 -3.81 11.58 -17.93
CA ALA A 46 -5.19 11.38 -17.49
C ALA A 46 -5.44 9.98 -16.89
N ALA A 47 -4.83 8.94 -17.46
CA ALA A 47 -4.91 7.58 -16.93
C ALA A 47 -4.13 7.40 -15.60
N LEU A 48 -3.11 8.22 -15.36
CA LEU A 48 -2.30 8.25 -14.14
C LEU A 48 -3.02 8.88 -12.95
N LEU A 49 -3.87 9.90 -13.18
CA LEU A 49 -4.59 10.62 -12.12
C LEU A 49 -5.39 9.70 -11.17
N PRO A 50 -6.24 8.75 -11.63
CA PRO A 50 -6.93 7.84 -10.71
C PRO A 50 -5.96 6.94 -9.94
N VAL A 51 -4.86 6.51 -10.56
CA VAL A 51 -3.83 5.72 -9.87
C VAL A 51 -3.21 6.51 -8.72
N ALA A 52 -2.85 7.77 -8.97
CA ALA A 52 -2.29 8.68 -7.98
C ALA A 52 -3.29 9.01 -6.86
N LEU A 53 -4.57 9.20 -7.18
CA LEU A 53 -5.62 9.40 -6.18
C LEU A 53 -5.73 8.19 -5.24
N PHE A 54 -5.87 6.99 -5.80
CA PHE A 54 -5.97 5.76 -5.00
C PHE A 54 -4.72 5.49 -4.17
N HIS A 55 -3.53 5.81 -4.72
CA HIS A 55 -2.28 5.76 -3.97
C HIS A 55 -2.28 6.73 -2.79
N THR A 56 -2.65 8.00 -3.02
CA THR A 56 -2.71 9.04 -2.00
C THR A 56 -3.67 8.67 -0.88
N VAL A 57 -4.93 8.33 -1.22
CA VAL A 57 -5.94 7.93 -0.24
C VAL A 57 -5.49 6.69 0.53
N GLY A 58 -5.00 5.68 -0.19
CA GLY A 58 -4.53 4.44 0.42
C GLY A 58 -3.35 4.67 1.37
N HIS A 59 -2.43 5.58 1.04
CA HIS A 59 -1.25 5.84 1.85
C HIS A 59 -1.56 6.72 3.07
N ILE A 60 -2.37 7.79 2.90
CA ILE A 60 -2.86 8.61 4.02
C ILE A 60 -3.59 7.72 5.02
N ALA A 61 -4.52 6.88 4.57
CA ALA A 61 -5.26 5.97 5.45
C ALA A 61 -4.33 4.97 6.16
N ALA A 62 -3.30 4.44 5.48
CA ALA A 62 -2.31 3.57 6.14
C ALA A 62 -1.58 4.30 7.27
N VAL A 63 -1.14 5.53 7.00
CA VAL A 63 -0.37 6.33 7.94
C VAL A 63 -1.21 6.77 9.14
N VAL A 64 -2.47 7.17 8.91
CA VAL A 64 -3.44 7.45 9.99
C VAL A 64 -3.66 6.20 10.84
N SER A 65 -3.76 5.02 10.22
CA SER A 65 -3.87 3.76 10.97
C SER A 65 -2.67 3.51 11.89
N PHE A 66 -1.44 3.68 11.39
CA PHE A 66 -0.22 3.52 12.19
C PHE A 66 -0.09 4.52 13.33
N SER A 67 -0.80 5.64 13.27
CA SER A 67 -0.80 6.61 14.36
C SER A 67 -1.75 6.27 15.51
N GLN A 68 -2.72 5.39 15.27
CA GLN A 68 -3.80 5.10 16.22
C GLN A 68 -3.73 3.68 16.78
N MET A 69 -2.95 2.81 16.15
CA MET A 69 -2.79 1.41 16.56
C MET A 69 -1.32 0.99 16.41
N ALA A 70 -0.94 -0.12 17.03
CA ALA A 70 0.38 -0.70 16.83
C ALA A 70 0.61 -1.00 15.34
N VAL A 71 1.82 -0.71 14.85
CA VAL A 71 2.21 -0.96 13.47
C VAL A 71 2.01 -2.43 13.11
N SER A 72 2.36 -3.35 14.01
CA SER A 72 2.10 -4.79 13.86
C SER A 72 0.62 -5.07 13.59
N PHE A 73 -0.28 -4.58 14.44
CA PHE A 73 -1.71 -4.80 14.29
C PHE A 73 -2.29 -4.18 13.01
N ALA A 74 -1.92 -2.94 12.70
CA ALA A 74 -2.33 -2.29 11.46
C ALA A 74 -1.88 -3.11 10.23
N HIS A 75 -0.69 -3.71 10.25
CA HIS A 75 -0.23 -4.58 9.18
C HIS A 75 -0.97 -5.92 9.10
N ILE A 76 -1.44 -6.46 10.22
CA ILE A 76 -2.33 -7.65 10.28
C ILE A 76 -3.68 -7.32 9.63
N VAL A 77 -4.36 -6.23 10.02
CA VAL A 77 -5.60 -5.80 9.36
C VAL A 77 -5.39 -5.58 7.86
N LYS A 78 -4.24 -5.02 7.49
CA LYS A 78 -3.89 -4.79 6.09
C LYS A 78 -3.51 -6.05 5.32
N SER A 79 -3.35 -7.22 5.97
CA SER A 79 -3.23 -8.50 5.26
C SER A 79 -4.56 -8.98 4.68
N ALA A 80 -5.68 -8.33 5.01
CA ALA A 80 -6.98 -8.56 4.38
C ALA A 80 -7.12 -7.96 2.96
N GLU A 81 -6.06 -7.35 2.42
CA GLU A 81 -6.00 -6.84 1.04
C GLU A 81 -6.51 -7.84 -0.03
N PRO A 82 -6.20 -9.15 0.03
CA PRO A 82 -6.73 -10.15 -0.91
C PRO A 82 -8.26 -10.20 -1.00
N VAL A 83 -8.97 -9.94 0.10
CA VAL A 83 -10.44 -9.96 0.13
C VAL A 83 -11.00 -8.91 -0.82
N PHE A 84 -10.46 -7.70 -0.77
CA PHE A 84 -10.81 -6.62 -1.68
C PHE A 84 -10.37 -6.91 -3.11
N SER A 85 -9.20 -7.53 -3.31
CA SER A 85 -8.71 -7.93 -4.63
C SER A 85 -9.68 -8.88 -5.33
N VAL A 86 -10.14 -9.94 -4.65
CA VAL A 86 -11.09 -10.92 -5.20
C VAL A 86 -12.43 -10.27 -5.47
N ALA A 87 -12.96 -9.50 -4.50
CA ALA A 87 -14.26 -8.85 -4.63
C ALA A 87 -14.33 -7.86 -5.81
N LEU A 88 -13.24 -7.13 -6.08
CA LEU A 88 -13.18 -6.15 -7.16
C LEU A 88 -12.77 -6.71 -8.52
N SER A 89 -12.19 -7.91 -8.57
CA SER A 89 -11.72 -8.51 -9.84
C SER A 89 -12.87 -8.81 -10.80
N GLY A 90 -14.04 -9.21 -10.30
CA GLY A 90 -15.23 -9.41 -11.14
C GLY A 90 -15.64 -8.14 -11.88
N PRO A 91 -16.09 -7.09 -11.17
CA PRO A 91 -16.59 -5.86 -11.80
C PRO A 91 -15.52 -5.06 -12.55
N LEU A 92 -14.25 -5.07 -12.11
CA LEU A 92 -13.21 -4.22 -12.72
C LEU A 92 -12.36 -4.94 -13.77
N LEU A 93 -12.16 -6.25 -13.65
CA LEU A 93 -11.31 -7.04 -14.55
C LEU A 93 -12.08 -8.08 -15.37
N GLY A 94 -13.37 -8.29 -15.09
CA GLY A 94 -14.14 -9.38 -15.71
C GLY A 94 -13.66 -10.77 -15.31
N VAL A 95 -12.99 -10.90 -14.16
CA VAL A 95 -12.44 -12.17 -13.67
C VAL A 95 -13.31 -12.71 -12.54
N SER A 96 -13.97 -13.83 -12.81
CA SER A 96 -14.67 -14.60 -11.78
C SER A 96 -13.76 -15.68 -11.23
N TYR A 97 -13.67 -15.75 -9.90
CA TYR A 97 -12.90 -16.79 -9.21
C TYR A 97 -13.78 -17.95 -8.76
N PRO A 98 -13.25 -19.19 -8.80
CA PRO A 98 -13.95 -20.37 -8.31
C PRO A 98 -14.04 -20.38 -6.78
N TRP A 99 -14.95 -21.21 -6.25
CA TRP A 99 -15.30 -21.26 -4.83
C TRP A 99 -14.09 -21.47 -3.91
N TYR A 100 -13.06 -22.22 -4.34
CA TYR A 100 -11.89 -22.50 -3.51
C TYR A 100 -11.00 -21.27 -3.29
N VAL A 101 -11.01 -20.30 -4.20
CA VAL A 101 -10.35 -19.00 -3.99
C VAL A 101 -11.11 -18.21 -2.92
N TRP A 102 -12.43 -18.20 -2.96
CA TRP A 102 -13.25 -17.57 -1.91
C TRP A 102 -13.07 -18.25 -0.55
N ALA A 103 -13.06 -19.58 -0.50
CA ALA A 103 -12.83 -20.35 0.71
C ALA A 103 -11.45 -20.05 1.35
N SER A 104 -10.42 -19.82 0.52
CA SER A 104 -9.08 -19.46 1.00
C SER A 104 -9.01 -18.09 1.69
N LEU A 105 -10.03 -17.24 1.54
CA LEU A 105 -10.12 -15.95 2.24
C LEU A 105 -10.64 -16.08 3.66
N LEU A 106 -11.36 -17.17 3.99
CA LEU A 106 -11.96 -17.37 5.32
C LEU A 106 -10.92 -17.32 6.45
N PRO A 107 -9.74 -17.97 6.37
CA PRO A 107 -8.72 -17.86 7.39
C PRO A 107 -8.16 -16.44 7.52
N ILE A 108 -8.11 -15.66 6.43
CA ILE A 108 -7.67 -14.26 6.48
C ILE A 108 -8.62 -13.45 7.37
N VAL A 109 -9.93 -13.54 7.10
CA VAL A 109 -10.95 -12.84 7.87
C VAL A 109 -11.00 -13.32 9.31
N ALA A 110 -10.98 -14.64 9.54
CA ALA A 110 -11.00 -15.22 10.88
C ALA A 110 -9.77 -14.83 11.70
N GLY A 111 -8.58 -14.87 11.10
CA GLY A 111 -7.34 -14.48 11.74
C GLY A 111 -7.29 -13.00 12.11
N CYS A 112 -7.70 -12.11 11.21
CA CYS A 112 -7.80 -10.68 11.49
C CYS A 112 -8.79 -10.39 12.63
N SER A 113 -9.96 -11.04 12.62
CA SER A 113 -10.96 -10.91 13.69
C SER A 113 -10.42 -11.39 15.03
N LEU A 114 -9.76 -12.55 15.06
CA LEU A 114 -9.17 -13.12 16.27
C LEU A 114 -8.04 -12.25 16.84
N SER A 115 -7.21 -11.69 15.95
CA SER A 115 -6.14 -10.75 16.32
C SER A 115 -6.71 -9.47 16.96
N ALA A 116 -7.79 -8.93 16.38
CA ALA A 116 -8.44 -7.72 16.86
C ALA A 116 -9.05 -7.87 18.26
N MET A 117 -9.63 -9.03 18.60
CA MET A 117 -10.34 -9.25 19.87
C MET A 117 -9.50 -9.03 21.13
N LYS A 118 -8.18 -9.24 21.07
CA LYS A 118 -7.25 -9.10 22.20
C LYS A 118 -6.03 -8.23 21.84
N GLU A 119 -6.22 -7.30 20.92
CA GLU A 119 -5.26 -6.27 20.62
C GLU A 119 -5.42 -5.10 21.60
N VAL A 120 -4.35 -4.76 22.31
CA VAL A 120 -4.35 -3.70 23.32
C VAL A 120 -4.45 -2.31 22.68
N SER A 121 -3.89 -2.16 21.49
CA SER A 121 -3.89 -0.90 20.73
C SER A 121 -5.08 -0.76 19.79
N PHE A 122 -6.13 -1.58 19.91
CA PHE A 122 -7.26 -1.56 18.99
C PHE A 122 -8.00 -0.22 19.05
N ALA A 123 -8.11 0.45 17.89
CA ALA A 123 -8.88 1.67 17.73
C ALA A 123 -9.73 1.61 16.47
N TRP A 124 -11.05 1.85 16.58
CA TRP A 124 -11.98 1.76 15.46
C TRP A 124 -11.59 2.64 14.27
N ASN A 125 -11.18 3.88 14.53
CA ASN A 125 -10.76 4.78 13.46
C ASN A 125 -9.47 4.28 12.77
N GLY A 126 -8.52 3.72 13.52
CA GLY A 126 -7.30 3.12 12.97
C GLY A 126 -7.60 1.87 12.15
N PHE A 127 -8.53 1.04 12.60
CA PHE A 127 -9.00 -0.15 11.90
C PHE A 127 -9.69 0.20 10.59
N ASN A 128 -10.63 1.16 10.61
CA ASN A 128 -11.34 1.61 9.41
C ASN A 128 -10.37 2.22 8.38
N ASN A 129 -9.39 3.01 8.83
CA ASN A 129 -8.35 3.54 7.96
C ASN A 129 -7.44 2.45 7.38
N ALA A 130 -7.13 1.39 8.12
CA ALA A 130 -6.43 0.22 7.58
C ALA A 130 -7.24 -0.46 6.46
N MET A 131 -8.56 -0.58 6.62
CA MET A 131 -9.46 -1.16 5.61
C MET A 131 -9.61 -0.27 4.37
N ILE A 132 -9.78 1.04 4.55
CA ILE A 132 -9.75 2.03 3.45
C ILE A 132 -8.42 1.93 2.69
N SER A 133 -7.33 1.77 3.43
CA SER A 133 -6.02 1.60 2.82
C SER A 133 -5.90 0.35 1.96
N ASN A 134 -6.49 -0.78 2.38
CA ASN A 134 -6.55 -1.99 1.54
C ASN A 134 -7.30 -1.72 0.24
N LEU A 135 -8.48 -1.11 0.31
CA LEU A 135 -9.27 -0.76 -0.87
C LEU A 135 -8.51 0.17 -1.82
N GLY A 136 -7.96 1.27 -1.31
CA GLY A 136 -7.19 2.23 -2.11
C GLY A 136 -5.95 1.59 -2.75
N MET A 137 -5.22 0.76 -2.01
CA MET A 137 -4.03 0.08 -2.56
C MET A 137 -4.37 -0.98 -3.61
N VAL A 138 -5.47 -1.72 -3.45
CA VAL A 138 -5.95 -2.66 -4.50
C VAL A 138 -6.32 -1.91 -5.77
N LEU A 139 -7.12 -0.84 -5.65
CA LEU A 139 -7.49 -0.02 -6.80
C LEU A 139 -6.24 0.56 -7.48
N ARG A 140 -5.32 1.14 -6.71
CA ARG A 140 -4.01 1.60 -7.23
C ARG A 140 -3.32 0.50 -8.02
N ASN A 141 -3.22 -0.72 -7.47
CA ASN A 141 -2.49 -1.83 -8.11
C ASN A 141 -3.17 -2.27 -9.42
N ILE A 142 -4.51 -2.39 -9.43
CA ILE A 142 -5.28 -2.76 -10.62
C ILE A 142 -5.08 -1.74 -11.74
N TYR A 143 -5.30 -0.45 -11.45
CA TYR A 143 -5.15 0.60 -12.45
C TYR A 143 -3.69 0.80 -12.86
N SER A 144 -2.72 0.65 -11.94
CA SER A 144 -1.29 0.65 -12.30
C SER A 144 -0.95 -0.44 -13.30
N LYS A 145 -1.45 -1.66 -13.08
CA LYS A 145 -1.20 -2.78 -13.99
C LYS A 145 -1.85 -2.54 -15.36
N LYS A 146 -3.04 -1.92 -15.39
CA LYS A 146 -3.67 -1.48 -16.63
C LYS A 146 -2.80 -0.45 -17.36
N SER A 147 -2.29 0.58 -16.66
CA SER A 147 -1.37 1.57 -17.25
C SER A 147 -0.09 0.94 -17.81
N LEU A 148 0.56 0.00 -17.09
CA LEU A 148 1.73 -0.73 -17.59
C LEU A 148 1.42 -1.64 -18.80
N ASN A 149 0.15 -2.01 -18.99
CA ASN A 149 -0.27 -2.78 -20.15
C ASN A 149 -0.59 -1.91 -21.36
N ASP A 150 -1.29 -0.79 -21.14
CA ASP A 150 -1.73 0.11 -22.20
C ASP A 150 -0.60 1.03 -22.69
N TYR A 151 0.37 1.36 -21.82
CA TYR A 151 1.46 2.31 -22.09
C TYR A 151 2.84 1.65 -21.92
N LYS A 152 3.23 0.80 -22.88
CA LYS A 152 4.46 -0.01 -22.85
C LYS A 152 5.79 0.77 -22.84
N HIS A 153 5.75 2.06 -23.16
CA HIS A 153 6.93 2.93 -23.09
C HIS A 153 7.21 3.44 -21.67
N ILE A 154 6.32 3.17 -20.70
CA ILE A 154 6.50 3.51 -19.29
C ILE A 154 6.79 2.23 -18.51
N ASP A 155 7.98 2.14 -17.93
CA ASP A 155 8.36 1.08 -17.00
C ASP A 155 7.81 1.33 -15.58
N GLY A 156 7.90 0.31 -14.72
CA GLY A 156 7.45 0.39 -13.32
C GLY A 156 8.13 1.49 -12.49
N ILE A 157 9.42 1.73 -12.70
CA ILE A 157 10.19 2.74 -11.97
C ILE A 157 9.64 4.14 -12.28
N ASN A 158 9.53 4.44 -13.56
CA ASN A 158 8.97 5.68 -14.08
C ASN A 158 7.51 5.84 -13.68
N LEU A 159 6.71 4.77 -13.74
CA LEU A 159 5.32 4.82 -13.30
C LEU A 159 5.21 5.24 -11.84
N PHE A 160 5.95 4.64 -10.92
CA PHE A 160 5.89 5.03 -9.50
C PHE A 160 6.38 6.47 -9.26
N GLY A 161 7.43 6.88 -9.97
CA GLY A 161 7.92 8.25 -9.94
C GLY A 161 6.85 9.27 -10.35
N LEU A 162 6.18 9.00 -11.48
CA LEU A 162 5.10 9.83 -12.00
C LEU A 162 3.87 9.82 -11.08
N ILE A 163 3.52 8.65 -10.50
CA ILE A 163 2.47 8.55 -9.46
C ILE A 163 2.79 9.47 -8.29
N SER A 164 4.05 9.48 -7.81
CA SER A 164 4.46 10.32 -6.68
C SER A 164 4.30 11.81 -6.97
N PHE A 165 4.65 12.25 -8.19
CA PHE A 165 4.40 13.62 -8.63
C PHE A 165 2.91 13.95 -8.74
N ALA A 166 2.14 13.10 -9.41
CA ALA A 166 0.70 13.29 -9.54
C ALA A 166 -0.02 13.27 -8.18
N SER A 167 0.46 12.49 -7.21
CA SER A 167 -0.04 12.47 -5.84
C SER A 167 0.12 13.80 -5.11
N LEU A 168 1.10 14.64 -5.49
CA LEU A 168 1.24 16.00 -4.94
C LEU A 168 0.07 16.90 -5.32
N LEU A 169 -0.56 16.68 -6.48
CA LEU A 169 -1.75 17.43 -6.89
C LEU A 169 -2.94 17.22 -5.94
N TYR A 170 -2.97 16.09 -5.24
CA TYR A 170 -3.98 15.79 -4.23
C TYR A 170 -3.51 16.14 -2.82
N CYS A 171 -2.26 15.79 -2.46
CA CYS A 171 -1.75 16.02 -1.10
C CYS A 171 -1.51 17.50 -0.80
N LEU A 172 -0.98 18.30 -1.74
CA LEU A 172 -0.60 19.69 -1.48
C LEU A 172 -1.82 20.57 -1.18
N PRO A 173 -2.91 20.56 -1.97
CA PRO A 173 -4.09 21.35 -1.63
C PRO A 173 -4.71 20.91 -0.30
N ALA A 174 -4.79 19.60 -0.05
CA ALA A 174 -5.30 19.08 1.22
C ALA A 174 -4.45 19.54 2.42
N ALA A 175 -3.13 19.47 2.31
CA ALA A 175 -2.22 19.93 3.35
C ALA A 175 -2.31 21.44 3.58
N LEU A 176 -2.40 22.25 2.51
CA LEU A 176 -2.50 23.70 2.63
C LEU A 176 -3.83 24.15 3.25
N VAL A 177 -4.94 23.56 2.81
CA VAL A 177 -6.29 23.99 3.23
C VAL A 177 -6.65 23.44 4.60
N LEU A 178 -6.31 22.18 4.89
CA LEU A 178 -6.76 21.50 6.11
C LEU A 178 -5.73 21.56 7.24
N GLU A 179 -4.45 21.72 6.92
CA GLU A 179 -3.37 21.43 7.87
C GLU A 179 -2.45 22.61 8.17
N SER A 180 -2.42 23.64 7.31
CA SER A 180 -1.44 24.74 7.38
C SER A 180 -1.34 25.41 8.76
N GLY A 181 -2.47 25.63 9.44
CA GLY A 181 -2.51 26.20 10.79
C GLY A 181 -1.87 25.32 11.89
N THR A 182 -1.66 24.04 11.62
CA THR A 182 -1.12 23.07 12.60
C THR A 182 0.36 22.74 12.39
N TRP A 183 0.94 23.13 11.25
CA TRP A 183 2.30 22.71 10.86
C TRP A 183 3.37 23.13 11.86
N GLN A 184 3.32 24.38 12.34
CA GLN A 184 4.30 24.87 13.31
C GLN A 184 4.20 24.09 14.62
N ALA A 185 2.98 23.86 15.13
CA ALA A 185 2.76 23.08 16.34
C ALA A 185 3.22 21.62 16.16
N ALA A 186 2.93 20.99 15.03
CA ALA A 186 3.36 19.63 14.72
C ALA A 186 4.89 19.52 14.65
N TRP A 187 5.56 20.48 14.00
CA TRP A 187 7.02 20.55 13.95
C TRP A 187 7.63 20.71 15.35
N GLN A 188 7.11 21.64 16.16
CA GLN A 188 7.61 21.88 17.51
C GLN A 188 7.39 20.66 18.43
N ALA A 189 6.25 19.97 18.30
CA ALA A 189 5.99 18.73 19.04
C ALA A 189 6.99 17.63 18.65
N ALA A 190 7.26 17.44 17.35
CA ALA A 190 8.24 16.47 16.88
C ALA A 190 9.67 16.83 17.31
N ALA A 191 10.07 18.09 17.16
CA ALA A 191 11.37 18.61 17.55
C ALA A 191 11.61 18.53 19.06
N THR A 192 10.59 18.76 19.90
CA THR A 192 10.69 18.58 21.35
C THR A 192 10.91 17.11 21.72
N LYS A 193 10.24 16.19 21.02
CA LYS A 193 10.30 14.75 21.33
C LYS A 193 11.60 14.10 20.89
N ALA A 194 12.11 14.43 19.70
CA ALA A 194 13.25 13.76 19.09
C ALA A 194 14.49 14.66 18.92
N GLY A 195 14.34 15.97 19.03
CA GLY A 195 15.34 16.96 18.62
C GLY A 195 15.19 17.35 17.14
N GLN A 196 15.47 18.61 16.80
CA GLN A 196 15.30 19.13 15.43
C GLN A 196 16.08 18.32 14.38
N LYS A 197 17.36 18.04 14.67
CA LYS A 197 18.23 17.27 13.77
C LYS A 197 17.70 15.86 13.53
N ALA A 198 17.27 15.17 14.59
CA ALA A 198 16.75 13.81 14.48
C ALA A 198 15.40 13.79 13.74
N THR A 199 14.50 14.75 14.03
CA THR A 199 13.23 14.89 13.29
C THR A 199 13.46 15.06 11.80
N LEU A 200 14.40 15.93 11.41
CA LEU A 200 14.77 16.11 10.00
C LEU A 200 15.35 14.82 9.40
N GLN A 201 16.26 14.16 10.09
CA GLN A 201 16.84 12.89 9.63
C GLN A 201 15.79 11.79 9.46
N LEU A 202 14.83 11.68 10.38
CA LEU A 202 13.72 10.72 10.30
C LEU A 202 12.79 11.01 9.14
N LEU A 203 12.52 12.29 8.84
CA LEU A 203 11.73 12.69 7.66
C LEU A 203 12.47 12.36 6.36
N LEU A 204 13.77 12.65 6.29
CA LEU A 204 14.60 12.37 5.12
C LEU A 204 14.73 10.87 4.86
N TRP A 205 15.16 10.09 5.86
CA TRP A 205 15.26 8.63 5.73
C TRP A 205 13.90 7.98 5.50
N GLY A 206 12.85 8.49 6.16
CA GLY A 206 11.48 8.08 5.91
C GLY A 206 11.09 8.26 4.43
N GLY A 207 11.41 9.40 3.83
CA GLY A 207 11.18 9.69 2.41
C GLY A 207 11.98 8.78 1.47
N VAL A 208 13.27 8.61 1.74
CA VAL A 208 14.16 7.76 0.92
C VAL A 208 13.69 6.30 0.94
N PHE A 209 13.51 5.70 2.13
CA PHE A 209 13.06 4.31 2.22
C PHE A 209 11.63 4.14 1.70
N TYR A 210 10.76 5.15 1.89
CA TYR A 210 9.43 5.17 1.29
C TYR A 210 9.49 5.06 -0.24
N HIS A 211 10.32 5.89 -0.87
CA HIS A 211 10.50 5.84 -2.32
C HIS A 211 11.06 4.49 -2.76
N LEU A 212 12.18 4.06 -2.16
CA LEU A 212 12.88 2.84 -2.56
C LEU A 212 11.99 1.59 -2.47
N TYR A 213 11.23 1.40 -1.39
CA TYR A 213 10.38 0.22 -1.29
C TYR A 213 9.27 0.22 -2.34
N ASN A 214 8.67 1.38 -2.64
CA ASN A 214 7.61 1.45 -3.63
C ASN A 214 8.16 1.30 -5.05
N GLN A 215 9.30 1.91 -5.35
CA GLN A 215 10.00 1.76 -6.62
C GLN A 215 10.31 0.28 -6.89
N LEU A 216 10.91 -0.43 -5.92
CA LEU A 216 11.15 -1.87 -6.00
C LEU A 216 9.85 -2.67 -6.19
N SER A 217 8.77 -2.27 -5.51
CA SER A 217 7.47 -2.91 -5.67
C SER A 217 6.95 -2.76 -7.11
N TYR A 218 7.09 -1.58 -7.72
CA TYR A 218 6.66 -1.35 -9.09
C TYR A 218 7.56 -2.01 -10.13
N MET A 219 8.87 -2.11 -9.89
CA MET A 219 9.76 -2.95 -10.72
C MET A 219 9.25 -4.39 -10.78
N VAL A 220 8.90 -4.95 -9.61
CA VAL A 220 8.36 -6.30 -9.50
C VAL A 220 6.99 -6.42 -10.19
N LEU A 221 6.11 -5.42 -10.04
CA LEU A 221 4.80 -5.38 -10.71
C LEU A 221 4.93 -5.35 -12.25
N ASP A 222 5.97 -4.70 -12.76
CA ASP A 222 6.24 -4.54 -14.19
C ASP A 222 6.81 -5.80 -14.85
N GLN A 223 7.49 -6.67 -14.09
CA GLN A 223 8.06 -7.95 -14.55
C GLN A 223 7.02 -9.03 -14.97
N GLY A 224 5.80 -8.63 -15.32
CA GLY A 224 4.78 -9.55 -15.84
C GLY A 224 4.13 -10.42 -14.77
N ILE A 225 4.40 -10.20 -13.48
CA ILE A 225 3.68 -10.90 -12.41
C ILE A 225 2.21 -10.49 -12.41
N SER A 226 1.35 -11.43 -11.99
CA SER A 226 -0.07 -11.14 -11.85
C SER A 226 -0.32 -10.19 -10.65
N PRO A 227 -1.38 -9.36 -10.68
CA PRO A 227 -1.79 -8.57 -9.50
C PRO A 227 -1.97 -9.42 -8.23
N VAL A 228 -2.36 -10.69 -8.39
CA VAL A 228 -2.55 -11.60 -7.28
C VAL A 228 -1.21 -12.01 -6.66
N THR A 229 -0.24 -12.42 -7.47
CA THR A 229 1.13 -12.72 -7.03
C THR A 229 1.76 -11.51 -6.36
N PHE A 230 1.51 -10.30 -6.88
CA PHE A 230 1.96 -9.06 -6.27
C PHE A 230 1.34 -8.81 -4.88
N SER A 231 0.04 -9.08 -4.72
CA SER A 231 -0.66 -8.96 -3.42
C SER A 231 -0.13 -9.95 -2.38
N VAL A 232 0.31 -11.14 -2.80
CA VAL A 232 0.96 -12.14 -1.93
C VAL A 232 2.33 -11.65 -1.48
N GLY A 233 3.16 -11.13 -2.39
CA GLY A 233 4.44 -10.51 -2.05
C GLY A 233 4.27 -9.34 -1.08
N ASN A 234 3.22 -8.52 -1.27
CA ASN A 234 2.85 -7.49 -0.31
C ASN A 234 2.52 -8.06 1.07
N THR A 235 1.85 -9.21 1.14
CA THR A 235 1.56 -9.84 2.43
C THR A 235 2.81 -10.39 3.10
N MET A 236 3.71 -11.05 2.38
CA MET A 236 5.00 -11.51 2.93
C MET A 236 5.82 -10.34 3.49
N LYS A 237 5.86 -9.21 2.78
CA LYS A 237 6.43 -7.96 3.29
C LYS A 237 5.76 -7.52 4.61
N ARG A 238 4.44 -7.64 4.73
CA ARG A 238 3.73 -7.31 5.99
C ARG A 238 4.17 -8.23 7.13
N VAL A 239 4.40 -9.52 6.90
CA VAL A 239 4.92 -10.44 7.94
C VAL A 239 6.26 -9.94 8.48
N ALA A 240 7.18 -9.58 7.59
CA ALA A 240 8.48 -9.03 7.99
C ALA A 240 8.32 -7.75 8.82
N VAL A 241 7.40 -6.85 8.43
CA VAL A 241 7.11 -5.62 9.18
C VAL A 241 6.46 -5.91 10.53
N VAL A 242 5.54 -6.88 10.63
CA VAL A 242 4.93 -7.30 11.89
C VAL A 242 5.99 -7.80 12.86
N VAL A 243 6.82 -8.77 12.45
CA VAL A 243 7.86 -9.35 13.30
C VAL A 243 8.88 -8.29 13.75
N SER A 244 9.42 -7.52 12.81
CA SER A 244 10.39 -6.46 13.12
C SER A 244 9.83 -5.36 14.01
N SER A 245 8.57 -4.95 13.80
CA SER A 245 7.92 -3.93 14.64
C SER A 245 7.67 -4.43 16.05
N VAL A 246 7.29 -5.69 16.26
CA VAL A 246 7.13 -6.28 17.60
C VAL A 246 8.49 -6.37 18.31
N MET A 247 9.54 -6.81 17.61
CA MET A 247 10.90 -6.88 18.18
C MET A 247 11.44 -5.50 18.57
N PHE A 248 11.20 -4.49 17.72
CA PHE A 248 11.71 -3.14 17.90
C PHE A 248 10.92 -2.34 18.95
N PHE A 249 9.59 -2.25 18.79
CA PHE A 249 8.73 -1.47 19.69
C PHE A 249 8.39 -2.21 20.98
N ARG A 250 8.57 -3.54 21.02
CA ARG A 250 8.28 -4.39 22.19
C ARG A 250 6.84 -4.22 22.69
N ASN A 251 5.91 -3.95 21.77
CA ASN A 251 4.49 -3.86 22.10
C ASN A 251 4.00 -5.22 22.64
N PRO A 252 3.18 -5.24 23.70
CA PRO A 252 2.65 -6.48 24.24
C PRO A 252 1.67 -7.12 23.23
N VAL A 253 1.95 -8.36 22.83
CA VAL A 253 1.10 -9.14 21.93
C VAL A 253 0.57 -10.36 22.69
N SER A 254 -0.75 -10.44 22.84
CA SER A 254 -1.39 -11.58 23.52
C SER A 254 -1.23 -12.88 22.71
N PRO A 255 -1.26 -14.06 23.35
CA PRO A 255 -1.21 -15.34 22.63
C PRO A 255 -2.32 -15.49 21.58
N LEU A 256 -3.51 -14.96 21.87
CA LEU A 256 -4.62 -14.97 20.93
C LEU A 256 -4.35 -14.07 19.71
N ASN A 257 -3.69 -12.94 19.93
CA ASN A 257 -3.28 -12.05 18.86
C ASN A 257 -2.23 -12.73 17.96
N TRP A 258 -1.25 -13.40 18.54
CA TRP A 258 -0.29 -14.22 17.78
C TRP A 258 -0.98 -15.31 16.96
N ALA A 259 -1.91 -16.04 17.57
CA ALA A 259 -2.67 -17.09 16.87
C ALA A 259 -3.48 -16.49 15.70
N GLY A 260 -4.22 -15.41 15.93
CA GLY A 260 -4.99 -14.72 14.88
C GLY A 260 -4.11 -14.20 13.75
N SER A 261 -2.98 -13.58 14.09
CA SER A 261 -1.99 -13.09 13.13
C SER A 261 -1.44 -14.22 12.26
N PHE A 262 -1.07 -15.35 12.88
CA PHE A 262 -0.59 -16.52 12.17
C PHE A 262 -1.66 -17.09 11.23
N ILE A 263 -2.89 -17.22 11.69
CA ILE A 263 -4.02 -17.70 10.87
C ILE A 263 -4.27 -16.75 9.68
N ALA A 264 -4.21 -15.42 9.90
CA ALA A 264 -4.42 -14.44 8.84
C ALA A 264 -3.33 -14.54 7.76
N ILE A 265 -2.07 -14.63 8.18
CA ILE A 265 -0.91 -14.78 7.29
C ILE A 265 -0.97 -16.12 6.56
N ALA A 266 -1.25 -17.23 7.26
CA ALA A 266 -1.43 -18.54 6.63
C ALA A 266 -2.57 -18.52 5.60
N GLY A 267 -3.67 -17.83 5.90
CA GLY A 267 -4.77 -17.59 4.95
C GLY A 267 -4.31 -16.88 3.68
N THR A 268 -3.45 -15.86 3.79
CA THR A 268 -2.92 -15.16 2.60
C THR A 268 -2.03 -16.04 1.75
N TYR A 269 -1.29 -16.97 2.36
CA TYR A 269 -0.52 -17.98 1.65
C TYR A 269 -1.43 -19.00 0.94
N LEU A 270 -2.47 -19.51 1.62
CA LEU A 270 -3.47 -20.39 1.01
C LEU A 270 -4.18 -19.72 -0.17
N TYR A 271 -4.49 -18.43 -0.05
CA TYR A 271 -5.03 -17.61 -1.13
C TYR A 271 -4.08 -17.52 -2.33
N SER A 272 -2.77 -17.38 -2.11
CA SER A 272 -1.78 -17.47 -3.19
C SER A 272 -1.91 -18.79 -3.95
N LEU A 273 -1.86 -19.91 -3.22
CA LEU A 273 -1.91 -21.24 -3.83
C LEU A 273 -3.20 -21.47 -4.62
N ALA A 274 -4.34 -21.04 -4.06
CA ALA A 274 -5.62 -21.11 -4.72
C ALA A 274 -5.63 -20.33 -6.04
N THR A 275 -5.06 -19.12 -6.04
CA THR A 275 -5.10 -18.26 -7.23
C THR A 275 -4.06 -18.64 -8.29
N ASP A 276 -2.91 -19.16 -7.87
CA ASP A 276 -1.90 -19.74 -8.76
C ASP A 276 -2.47 -20.97 -9.48
N ARG A 277 -3.18 -21.84 -8.74
CA ARG A 277 -3.92 -22.96 -9.32
C ARG A 277 -4.95 -22.48 -10.36
N PHE A 278 -5.79 -21.51 -10.02
CA PHE A 278 -6.77 -20.94 -10.95
C PHE A 278 -6.12 -20.38 -12.22
N THR A 279 -5.02 -19.65 -12.07
CA THR A 279 -4.27 -19.08 -13.20
C THR A 279 -3.67 -20.18 -14.10
N ALA A 280 -3.14 -21.24 -13.50
CA ALA A 280 -2.61 -22.38 -14.24
C ALA A 280 -3.70 -23.14 -15.00
N GLU A 281 -4.86 -23.36 -14.38
CA GLU A 281 -6.04 -23.97 -15.03
C GLU A 281 -6.52 -23.13 -16.22
N LYS A 282 -6.63 -21.80 -16.07
CA LYS A 282 -7.01 -20.88 -17.16
C LYS A 282 -6.01 -20.91 -18.32
N LYS A 283 -4.69 -20.93 -18.03
CA LYS A 283 -3.65 -21.05 -19.07
C LYS A 283 -3.74 -22.38 -19.82
N LYS A 284 -3.98 -23.49 -19.11
CA LYS A 284 -4.14 -24.82 -19.72
C LYS A 284 -5.37 -24.87 -20.63
N ALA A 285 -6.50 -24.32 -20.19
CA ALA A 285 -7.72 -24.23 -20.99
C ALA A 285 -7.50 -23.43 -22.29
N ALA A 286 -6.91 -22.23 -22.19
CA ALA A 286 -6.62 -21.39 -23.35
C ALA A 286 -5.61 -22.05 -24.33
N ALA A 287 -4.66 -22.84 -23.83
CA ALA A 287 -3.73 -23.59 -24.66
C ALA A 287 -4.40 -24.80 -25.36
N ALA A 288 -5.40 -25.42 -24.74
CA ALA A 288 -6.17 -26.50 -25.33
C ALA A 288 -7.07 -25.99 -26.47
N GLU A 289 -7.74 -24.85 -26.29
CA GLU A 289 -8.57 -24.20 -27.31
C GLU A 289 -7.75 -23.83 -28.56
N LYS A 290 -6.54 -23.28 -28.37
CA LYS A 290 -5.62 -22.95 -29.49
C LYS A 290 -5.09 -24.16 -30.27
N LYS A 291 -5.14 -25.36 -29.70
CA LYS A 291 -4.75 -26.60 -30.40
C LYS A 291 -5.91 -27.23 -31.17
N GLN A 292 -7.14 -26.79 -30.91
CA GLN A 292 -8.36 -27.26 -31.58
C GLN A 292 -8.81 -26.35 -32.73
N GLN A 293 -8.18 -25.17 -32.86
CA GLN A 293 -8.30 -24.26 -34.01
C GLN A 293 -7.13 -24.47 -34.97
#